data_AF-M1MS62-F1
#
_entry.id   AF-M1MS62-F1
#
_cell.length_a   1.000
_cell.length_b   1.000
_cell.length_c   1.000
_cell.angle_alpha   90.00
_cell.angle_beta   90.00
_cell.angle_gamma   90.00
#
_symmetry.space_group_name_H-M   'P 1'
#
loop_
_entity.id
_entity.type
_entity.pdbx_description
1 polymer ?
#
loop_
_entity_poly.entity_id
_entity_poly.type
_entity_poly.pdbx_seq_one_letter_code
_entity_poly.pdbx_strand_id
1 'polypeptide(L)'
;MKRIFVYFILILTIIINIYLLLYWNPGKLNNDKGDYSKEVLSFTKSPYKVDKSTMLEKLSSDDKKDIEKIIKKLSAFDVETIREYFNDANEQEGIVNIFKLLKKRLLIEDYKKIEEISSKYIDIDNINKIIKKKK
;
A
#
# COMPACT_ATOMS: atom_id res chain seq x y z
N MET A 1 -47.82 -2.71 -6.17
CA MET A 1 -46.51 -2.38 -6.78
C MET A 1 -45.98 -0.98 -6.45
N LYS A 2 -46.81 0.09 -6.45
CA LYS A 2 -46.34 1.46 -6.19
C LYS A 2 -45.72 1.69 -4.80
N ARG A 3 -46.29 1.10 -3.74
CA ARG A 3 -45.77 1.25 -2.36
C ARG A 3 -44.42 0.55 -2.15
N ILE A 4 -44.19 -0.58 -2.82
CA ILE A 4 -42.91 -1.32 -2.77
C ILE A 4 -41.80 -0.52 -3.44
N PHE A 5 -42.11 0.17 -4.54
CA PHE A 5 -41.15 1.04 -5.24
C PHE A 5 -40.71 2.22 -4.35
N VAL A 6 -41.64 2.79 -3.56
CA VAL A 6 -41.34 3.86 -2.60
C VAL A 6 -40.37 3.38 -1.51
N TYR A 7 -40.57 2.17 -0.97
CA TYR A 7 -39.62 1.60 0.00
C TYR A 7 -38.23 1.38 -0.60
N PHE A 8 -38.14 0.98 -1.87
CA PHE A 8 -36.87 0.79 -2.55
C PHE A 8 -36.06 2.10 -2.67
N ILE A 9 -36.73 3.20 -2.99
CA ILE A 9 -36.11 4.54 -3.04
C ILE A 9 -35.62 4.96 -1.64
N LEU A 10 -36.39 4.68 -0.59
CA LEU A 10 -36.05 4.99 0.79
C LEU A 10 -34.82 4.21 1.29
N ILE A 11 -34.68 2.95 0.85
CA ILE A 11 -33.50 2.13 1.17
C ILE A 11 -32.27 2.64 0.41
N LEU A 12 -32.43 3.04 -0.85
CA LEU A 12 -31.33 3.56 -1.69
C LEU A 12 -30.71 4.83 -1.09
N THR A 13 -31.51 5.74 -0.53
CA THR A 13 -31.00 6.97 0.10
C THR A 13 -30.21 6.70 1.38
N ILE A 14 -30.62 5.71 2.18
CA ILE A 14 -29.89 5.28 3.37
C ILE A 14 -28.54 4.69 2.97
N ILE A 15 -28.52 3.83 1.94
CA ILE A 15 -27.30 3.22 1.42
C ILE A 15 -26.32 4.28 0.93
N ILE A 16 -26.77 5.26 0.13
CA ILE A 16 -25.93 6.36 -0.38
C ILE A 16 -25.29 7.16 0.78
N ASN A 17 -26.06 7.48 1.83
CA ASN A 17 -25.53 8.21 2.98
C ASN A 17 -24.50 7.39 3.77
N ILE A 18 -24.70 6.09 3.93
CA ILE A 18 -23.73 5.18 4.56
C ILE A 18 -22.46 5.06 3.71
N TYR A 19 -22.59 4.98 2.38
CA TYR A 19 -21.46 4.97 1.47
C TYR A 19 -20.65 6.27 1.57
N LEU A 20 -21.31 7.42 1.62
CA LEU A 20 -20.68 8.71 1.90
C LEU A 20 -19.94 8.68 3.24
N LEU A 21 -20.54 8.16 4.31
CA LEU A 21 -19.90 8.11 5.64
C LEU A 21 -18.67 7.18 5.70
N LEU A 22 -18.67 6.08 4.94
CA LEU A 22 -17.55 5.14 4.85
C LEU A 22 -16.41 5.61 3.93
N TYR A 23 -16.74 6.29 2.81
CA TYR A 23 -15.74 6.81 1.87
C TYR A 23 -15.27 8.24 2.20
N TRP A 24 -16.04 8.99 2.98
CA TRP A 24 -15.66 10.32 3.45
C TRP A 24 -14.68 10.20 4.62
N ASN A 25 -13.39 10.27 4.29
CA ASN A 25 -12.31 10.38 5.27
C ASN A 25 -11.74 11.82 5.24
N PRO A 26 -12.16 12.74 6.13
CA PRO A 26 -11.68 14.12 6.14
C PRO A 26 -10.21 14.25 6.57
N GLY A 27 -9.52 13.15 6.89
CA GLY A 27 -8.09 13.11 7.17
C GLY A 27 -7.17 13.33 5.96
N LYS A 28 -7.72 13.52 4.75
CA LYS A 28 -6.93 13.79 3.52
C LYS A 28 -6.89 15.26 3.09
N LEU A 29 -7.40 16.20 3.89
CA LEU A 29 -7.41 17.62 3.55
C LEU A 29 -7.17 18.48 4.79
N ASN A 30 -5.91 18.51 5.26
CA ASN A 30 -5.34 19.58 6.08
C ASN A 30 -3.84 19.32 6.25
N ASN A 31 -3.03 19.99 5.45
CA ASN A 31 -1.76 20.59 5.84
C ASN A 31 -1.28 21.44 4.67
N ASP A 32 -1.97 22.54 4.42
CA ASP A 32 -1.40 23.61 3.62
C ASP A 32 -1.66 24.93 4.32
N LYS A 33 -0.64 25.42 5.03
CA LYS A 33 -0.37 26.84 5.28
C LYS A 33 1.14 27.05 5.47
N GLY A 34 1.81 27.32 4.35
CA GLY A 34 2.77 28.44 4.24
C GLY A 34 4.26 28.14 4.48
N ASP A 35 4.98 27.81 3.40
CA ASP A 35 6.19 28.55 3.01
C ASP A 35 6.46 28.35 1.51
N TYR A 36 6.12 29.36 0.71
CA TYR A 36 6.38 29.39 -0.72
C TYR A 36 7.75 30.02 -0.95
N SER A 37 8.79 29.20 -1.14
CA SER A 37 9.86 29.43 -2.12
C SER A 37 11.05 28.48 -1.89
N LYS A 38 10.93 27.28 -2.45
CA LYS A 38 12.00 26.65 -3.24
C LYS A 38 11.40 25.47 -4.00
N GLU A 39 10.90 25.79 -5.20
CA GLU A 39 10.99 24.87 -6.32
C GLU A 39 12.41 24.29 -6.34
N VAL A 40 12.55 22.97 -6.28
CA VAL A 40 12.82 22.18 -7.48
C VAL A 40 12.30 20.78 -7.19
N LEU A 41 11.18 20.43 -7.84
CA LEU A 41 10.86 19.09 -8.33
C LEU A 41 11.74 17.98 -7.72
N SER A 42 11.36 17.49 -6.54
CA SER A 42 11.80 16.17 -6.15
C SER A 42 11.05 15.24 -7.10
N PHE A 43 11.66 14.93 -8.24
CA PHE A 43 11.39 13.67 -8.91
C PHE A 43 11.53 12.64 -7.81
N THR A 44 10.41 12.20 -7.26
CA THR A 44 10.37 11.18 -6.22
C THR A 44 11.02 9.98 -6.86
N LYS A 45 12.32 9.79 -6.57
CA LYS A 45 13.11 8.70 -7.13
C LYS A 45 12.31 7.45 -6.83
N SER A 46 11.81 6.80 -7.89
CA SER A 46 10.94 5.64 -7.75
C SER A 46 11.62 4.64 -6.80
N PRO A 47 10.87 4.04 -5.85
CA PRO A 47 11.46 3.06 -4.95
C PRO A 47 11.97 1.82 -5.71
N TYR A 48 11.53 1.62 -6.95
CA TYR A 48 11.92 0.50 -7.79
C TYR A 48 13.19 0.80 -8.59
N LYS A 49 14.10 -0.17 -8.60
CA LYS A 49 15.30 -0.22 -9.45
C LYS A 49 14.98 -0.70 -10.87
N VAL A 50 13.82 -1.32 -11.04
CA VAL A 50 13.30 -1.86 -12.30
C VAL A 50 11.88 -1.37 -12.52
N ASP A 51 11.37 -1.51 -13.73
CA ASP A 51 9.96 -1.22 -14.00
C ASP A 51 9.01 -2.11 -13.17
N LYS A 52 8.06 -1.48 -12.46
CA LYS A 52 7.10 -2.12 -11.55
C LYS A 52 6.25 -3.18 -12.25
N SER A 53 5.83 -2.93 -13.49
CA SER A 53 4.93 -3.83 -14.23
C SER A 53 5.62 -5.14 -14.61
N THR A 54 6.92 -5.09 -14.90
CA THR A 54 7.73 -6.27 -15.28
C THR A 54 8.46 -6.91 -14.11
N MET A 55 8.41 -6.31 -12.91
CA MET A 55 9.17 -6.76 -11.74
C MET A 55 8.81 -8.20 -11.35
N LEU A 56 7.51 -8.52 -11.29
CA LEU A 56 7.03 -9.85 -10.91
C LEU A 56 7.41 -10.94 -11.92
N GLU A 57 7.56 -10.59 -13.19
CA GLU A 57 7.97 -11.53 -14.23
C GLU A 57 9.45 -11.88 -14.10
N LYS A 58 10.28 -10.91 -13.72
CA LYS A 58 11.73 -11.06 -13.53
C LYS A 58 12.13 -11.85 -12.29
N LEU A 59 11.22 -12.06 -11.34
CA LEU A 59 11.49 -12.92 -10.19
C LEU A 59 11.76 -14.36 -10.64
N SER A 60 12.83 -14.96 -10.09
CA SER A 60 13.11 -16.38 -10.29
C SER A 60 11.99 -17.25 -9.71
N SER A 61 11.83 -18.46 -10.25
CA SER A 61 10.83 -19.41 -9.75
C SER A 61 11.02 -19.75 -8.27
N ASP A 62 12.26 -19.77 -7.79
CA ASP A 62 12.57 -20.06 -6.39
C ASP A 62 12.24 -18.86 -5.49
N ASP A 63 12.59 -17.64 -5.91
CA ASP A 63 12.23 -16.41 -5.20
C ASP A 63 10.70 -16.28 -5.09
N LYS A 64 9.95 -16.63 -6.16
CA LYS A 64 8.47 -16.65 -6.15
C LYS A 64 7.92 -17.64 -5.12
N LYS A 65 8.45 -18.86 -5.08
CA LYS A 65 8.03 -19.90 -4.12
C LYS A 65 8.32 -19.49 -2.69
N ASP A 66 9.47 -18.88 -2.44
CA ASP A 66 9.85 -18.41 -1.11
C ASP A 66 8.93 -17.28 -0.64
N ILE A 67 8.65 -16.30 -1.50
CA ILE A 67 7.67 -15.25 -1.21
C ILE A 67 6.28 -15.85 -0.95
N GLU A 68 5.82 -16.80 -1.78
CA GLU A 68 4.50 -17.42 -1.62
C GLU A 68 4.39 -18.15 -0.27
N LYS A 69 5.42 -18.90 0.14
CA LYS A 69 5.46 -19.57 1.45
C LYS A 69 5.36 -18.58 2.61
N ILE A 70 6.01 -17.42 2.48
CA ILE A 70 5.99 -16.38 3.51
C ILE A 70 4.63 -15.67 3.55
N ILE A 71 4.08 -15.29 2.37
CA ILE A 71 2.78 -14.63 2.27
C ILE A 71 1.65 -15.51 2.82
N LYS A 72 1.73 -16.84 2.66
CA LYS A 72 0.76 -17.79 3.25
C LYS A 72 0.69 -17.76 4.78
N LYS A 73 1.70 -17.20 5.46
CA LYS A 73 1.71 -17.02 6.92
C LYS A 73 0.95 -15.76 7.37
N LEU A 74 0.66 -14.85 6.45
CA LEU A 74 -0.10 -13.64 6.72
C LEU A 74 -1.60 -13.91 6.75
N SER A 75 -2.35 -13.08 7.46
CA SER A 75 -3.81 -13.14 7.41
C SER A 75 -4.34 -12.67 6.05
N ALA A 76 -5.51 -13.14 5.65
CA ALA A 76 -6.16 -12.68 4.41
C ALA A 76 -6.32 -11.15 4.37
N PHE A 77 -6.62 -10.54 5.52
CA PHE A 77 -6.70 -9.08 5.65
C PHE A 77 -5.34 -8.41 5.40
N ASP A 78 -4.26 -8.89 6.01
CA ASP A 78 -2.91 -8.35 5.80
C ASP A 78 -2.48 -8.49 4.33
N VAL A 79 -2.84 -9.58 3.65
CA VAL A 79 -2.58 -9.78 2.22
C VAL A 79 -3.35 -8.78 1.36
N GLU A 80 -4.62 -8.51 1.67
CA GLU A 80 -5.40 -7.49 0.98
C GLU A 80 -4.78 -6.10 1.17
N THR A 81 -4.41 -5.75 2.40
CA THR A 81 -3.76 -4.47 2.71
C THR A 81 -2.44 -4.30 1.95
N ILE A 82 -1.65 -5.37 1.79
CA ILE A 82 -0.43 -5.34 0.96
C ILE A 82 -0.79 -5.05 -0.50
N ARG A 83 -1.85 -5.65 -1.04
CA ARG A 83 -2.30 -5.41 -2.42
C ARG A 83 -2.74 -3.96 -2.61
N GLU A 84 -3.48 -3.40 -1.66
CA GLU A 84 -3.90 -2.00 -1.66
C GLU A 84 -2.68 -1.07 -1.68
N TYR A 85 -1.71 -1.28 -0.77
CA TYR A 85 -0.49 -0.48 -0.75
C TYR A 85 0.38 -0.67 -2.00
N PHE A 86 0.40 -1.86 -2.60
CA PHE A 86 1.16 -2.08 -3.83
C PHE A 86 0.58 -1.30 -5.00
N ASN A 87 -0.74 -1.08 -5.01
CA ASN A 87 -1.46 -0.33 -6.03
C ASN A 87 -1.61 1.16 -5.70
N ASP A 88 -1.03 1.65 -4.62
CA ASP A 88 -1.08 3.07 -4.24
C ASP A 88 -0.44 3.93 -5.34
N ALA A 89 -1.07 5.07 -5.64
CA ALA A 89 -0.56 6.05 -6.60
C ALA A 89 0.78 6.66 -6.14
N ASN A 90 0.98 6.77 -4.83
CA ASN A 90 2.26 7.12 -4.24
C ASN A 90 3.07 5.83 -3.98
N GLU A 91 3.81 5.40 -5.00
CA GLU A 91 4.60 4.17 -4.97
C GLU A 91 5.55 4.08 -3.76
N GLN A 92 6.22 5.19 -3.42
CA GLN A 92 7.17 5.21 -2.31
C GLN A 92 6.47 4.99 -0.97
N GLU A 93 5.33 5.64 -0.76
CA GLU A 93 4.51 5.46 0.44
C GLU A 93 3.92 4.05 0.51
N GLY A 94 3.40 3.54 -0.60
CA GLY A 94 2.90 2.17 -0.73
C GLY A 94 3.95 1.14 -0.30
N ILE A 95 5.16 1.20 -0.88
CA ILE A 95 6.26 0.29 -0.51
C ILE A 95 6.66 0.47 0.96
N VAL A 96 6.80 1.70 1.46
CA VAL A 96 7.11 1.94 2.88
C VAL A 96 6.07 1.28 3.80
N ASN A 97 4.78 1.37 3.45
CA ASN A 97 3.71 0.80 4.25
C ASN A 97 3.69 -0.73 4.19
N ILE A 98 3.98 -1.32 3.03
CA ILE A 98 4.17 -2.78 2.90
C ILE A 98 5.29 -3.25 3.83
N PHE A 99 6.48 -2.65 3.77
CA PHE A 99 7.61 -3.08 4.59
C PHE A 99 7.38 -2.85 6.09
N LYS A 100 6.63 -1.82 6.48
CA LYS A 100 6.19 -1.63 7.87
C LYS A 100 5.26 -2.75 8.34
N LEU A 101 4.27 -3.11 7.52
CA LEU A 101 3.32 -4.16 7.82
C LEU A 101 4.03 -5.51 7.94
N LEU A 102 4.85 -5.86 6.95
CA LEU A 102 5.62 -7.10 6.95
C LEU A 102 6.52 -7.21 8.18
N LYS A 103 7.22 -6.12 8.55
CA LYS A 103 8.07 -6.08 9.75
C LYS A 103 7.31 -6.32 11.05
N LYS A 104 6.03 -5.91 11.10
CA LYS A 104 5.17 -6.10 12.27
C LYS A 104 4.57 -7.51 12.33
N ARG A 105 4.31 -8.14 11.18
CA ARG A 105 3.57 -9.40 11.08
C ARG A 105 4.45 -10.64 10.97
N LEU A 106 5.60 -10.52 10.32
CA LEU A 106 6.49 -11.65 10.05
C LEU A 106 7.52 -11.84 11.15
N LEU A 107 7.97 -13.09 11.29
CA LEU A 107 9.20 -13.39 12.04
C LEU A 107 10.40 -12.74 11.34
N ILE A 108 11.45 -12.46 12.12
CA ILE A 108 12.63 -11.75 11.62
C ILE A 108 13.31 -12.47 10.46
N GLU A 109 13.30 -13.80 10.45
CA GLU A 109 13.88 -14.63 9.38
C GLU A 109 13.10 -14.45 8.06
N ASP A 110 11.77 -14.59 8.12
CA ASP A 110 10.89 -14.39 6.98
C ASP A 110 10.97 -12.95 6.45
N TYR A 111 10.97 -11.96 7.35
CA TYR A 111 11.10 -10.56 6.97
C TYR A 111 12.42 -10.29 6.25
N LYS A 112 13.55 -10.76 6.80
CA LYS A 112 14.86 -10.62 6.16
C LYS A 112 14.91 -11.30 4.81
N LYS A 113 14.24 -12.45 4.65
CA LYS A 113 14.18 -13.14 3.36
C LYS A 113 13.43 -12.31 2.30
N ILE A 114 12.31 -11.69 2.67
CA ILE A 114 11.60 -10.76 1.79
C ILE A 114 12.48 -9.55 1.46
N GLU A 115 13.19 -8.96 2.43
CA GLU A 115 14.13 -7.86 2.17
C GLU A 115 15.22 -8.24 1.18
N GLU A 116 15.84 -9.42 1.36
CA GLU A 116 16.90 -9.95 0.50
C GLU A 116 16.40 -10.06 -0.95
N ILE A 117 15.28 -10.76 -1.17
CA ILE A 117 14.70 -10.94 -2.52
C ILE A 117 14.31 -9.58 -3.13
N SER A 118 13.65 -8.73 -2.34
CA SER A 118 13.16 -7.43 -2.81
C SER A 118 14.29 -6.45 -3.13
N SER A 119 15.45 -6.56 -2.46
CA SER A 119 16.60 -5.68 -2.66
C SER A 119 17.14 -5.69 -4.10
N LYS A 120 16.90 -6.78 -4.84
CA LYS A 120 17.27 -6.90 -6.26
C LYS A 120 16.48 -5.92 -7.13
N TYR A 121 15.27 -5.55 -6.70
CA TYR A 121 14.30 -4.79 -7.50
C TYR A 121 13.87 -3.47 -6.87
N ILE A 122 14.09 -3.29 -5.57
CA ILE A 122 13.66 -2.14 -4.77
C ILE A 122 14.87 -1.59 -4.00
N ASP A 123 14.93 -0.27 -3.83
CA ASP A 123 15.92 0.41 -2.97
C ASP A 123 15.55 0.25 -1.48
N ILE A 124 15.71 -0.98 -0.97
CA ILE A 124 15.37 -1.36 0.42
C ILE A 124 16.11 -0.52 1.45
N ASP A 125 17.36 -0.12 1.18
CA ASP A 125 18.13 0.73 2.09
C ASP A 125 17.47 2.09 2.28
N ASN A 126 16.98 2.70 1.19
CA ASN A 126 16.24 3.94 1.26
C ASN A 126 14.91 3.75 2.02
N ILE A 127 14.15 2.68 1.72
CA ILE A 127 12.90 2.36 2.42
C ILE A 127 13.14 2.23 3.93
N ASN A 128 14.16 1.49 4.33
CA ASN A 128 14.51 1.29 5.74
C ASN A 128 14.94 2.59 6.43
N LYS A 129 15.66 3.48 5.74
CA LYS A 129 15.98 4.82 6.26
C LYS A 129 14.70 5.63 6.52
N ILE A 130 13.73 5.59 5.61
CA ILE A 130 12.46 6.31 5.76
C ILE A 130 11.65 5.74 6.93
N ILE A 131 11.57 4.41 7.06
CA ILE A 131 10.87 3.75 8.17
C ILE A 131 11.47 4.15 9.52
N LYS A 132 12.81 4.22 9.62
CA LYS A 132 13.51 4.63 10.85
C LYS A 132 13.29 6.11 11.21
N LYS A 133 13.19 6.99 10.21
CA LYS A 133 12.96 8.44 10.42
C LYS A 133 11.53 8.78 10.85
N LYS A 134 10.54 7.96 10.45
CA LYS A 134 9.11 8.16 10.77
C LYS A 134 8.69 7.46 12.08
N LYS A 135 9.63 7.09 12.94
CA LYS A 135 9.39 6.39 14.22
C LYS A 135 9.63 7.33 15.37
#